data_AF-A0A821IQB0-F1
#
_entry.id   AF-A0A821IQB0-F1
#
_cell.length_a   1.000
_cell.length_b   1.000
_cell.length_c   1.000
_cell.angle_alpha   90.00
_cell.angle_beta   90.00
_cell.angle_gamma   90.00
#
_symmetry.space_group_name_H-M   'P 1'
#
loop_
_entity.id
_entity.type
_entity.pdbx_description
1 polymer ?
#
loop_
_entity_poly.entity_id
_entity_poly.type
_entity_poly.pdbx_seq_one_letter_code
_entity_poly.pdbx_strand_id
1 'polypeptide(L)'
;FYQKESFNVKPRYDCIETRNDVRTSTKFNNEANCTSHGGKWLLLYSYLEKAPGYTTQASCERASNSRYQYKWAIPHDTITVKEECLVLHPQQGPSCLQAPWTRSNYLGLNSDAEPLSYDWTVPSFPSNKVKRCIARIRYNISTFDYDLYNINSSSNGAKSPVRNDPIVIVDDGIRLQINLNTDQTGRTFQDRTHIFEILPRPNSISDNENIYNWNMLGKRGNIVQTYPAVEYDFTPRNLQINRNDLIHIQWTGSNTHNNKGGSDGQSGADGQGQDGL
;
A
#
# COMPACT_ATOMS: atom_id res chain seq x y z
N PHE A 1 -10.48 -4.17 14.20
CA PHE A 1 -9.97 -5.46 13.65
C PHE A 1 -8.67 -5.26 12.87
N TYR A 2 -8.66 -4.51 11.77
CA TYR A 2 -7.50 -4.36 10.87
C TYR A 2 -6.18 -3.95 11.53
N GLN A 3 -6.20 -3.11 12.56
CA GLN A 3 -4.96 -2.73 13.27
C GLN A 3 -4.38 -3.90 14.06
N LYS A 4 -5.20 -4.52 14.92
CA LYS A 4 -4.81 -5.63 15.81
C LYS A 4 -4.53 -6.93 15.07
N GLU A 5 -5.23 -7.16 13.97
CA GLU A 5 -5.16 -8.37 13.16
C GLU A 5 -4.40 -8.15 11.84
N SER A 6 -3.64 -7.06 11.72
CA SER A 6 -2.68 -6.91 10.62
C SER A 6 -1.52 -7.88 10.82
N PHE A 7 -0.96 -8.38 9.71
CA PHE A 7 0.22 -9.23 9.74
C PHE A 7 1.47 -8.51 10.29
N ASN A 8 1.47 -7.17 10.26
CA ASN A 8 2.54 -6.36 10.85
C ASN A 8 2.54 -6.42 12.38
N VAL A 9 1.40 -6.71 13.00
CA VAL A 9 1.23 -6.73 14.47
C VAL A 9 1.18 -8.16 14.98
N LYS A 10 0.41 -9.01 14.30
CA LYS A 10 0.16 -10.38 14.75
C LYS A 10 0.67 -11.37 13.69
N PRO A 11 1.55 -12.31 14.07
CA PRO A 11 2.05 -13.31 13.15
C PRO A 11 0.90 -14.17 12.60
N ARG A 12 1.17 -14.82 11.46
CA ARG A 12 0.17 -15.60 10.73
C ARG A 12 0.74 -16.97 10.44
N TYR A 13 -0.09 -17.98 10.67
CA TYR A 13 0.23 -19.29 10.15
C TYR A 13 0.05 -19.30 8.64
N ASP A 14 0.96 -19.98 7.95
CA ASP A 14 0.89 -20.19 6.52
C ASP A 14 1.38 -21.61 6.19
N CYS A 15 0.98 -22.10 5.02
CA CYS A 15 1.44 -23.39 4.54
C CYS A 15 2.81 -23.25 3.88
N ILE A 16 3.76 -24.08 4.32
CA ILE A 16 5.10 -24.15 3.75
C ILE A 16 5.30 -25.52 3.12
N GLU A 17 5.31 -25.54 1.79
CA GLU A 17 5.76 -26.68 1.01
C GLU A 17 7.21 -26.45 0.58
N THR A 18 8.02 -27.50 0.58
CA THR A 18 9.43 -27.43 0.21
C THR A 18 9.77 -28.50 -0.83
N ARG A 19 10.58 -28.13 -1.81
CA ARG A 19 11.20 -29.06 -2.77
C ARG A 19 12.71 -28.85 -2.72
N ASN A 20 13.47 -29.91 -2.42
CA ASN A 20 14.91 -29.83 -2.18
C ASN A 20 15.27 -28.73 -1.14
N ASP A 21 14.54 -28.73 -0.01
CA ASP A 21 14.69 -27.76 1.10
C ASP A 21 14.42 -26.28 0.75
N VAL A 22 13.93 -26.00 -0.46
CA VAL A 22 13.54 -24.66 -0.90
C VAL A 22 12.02 -24.53 -0.89
N ARG A 23 11.52 -23.46 -0.26
CA ARG A 23 10.09 -23.12 -0.24
C ARG A 23 9.57 -23.00 -1.66
N THR A 24 8.47 -23.68 -1.95
CA THR A 24 7.74 -23.58 -3.21
C THR A 24 6.40 -22.86 -3.00
N SER A 25 5.76 -22.48 -4.10
CA SER A 25 4.38 -22.00 -4.07
C SER A 25 3.46 -23.10 -3.57
N THR A 26 2.43 -22.68 -2.83
CA THR A 26 1.37 -23.55 -2.33
C THR A 26 0.01 -22.96 -2.67
N LYS A 27 -0.98 -23.82 -2.85
CA LYS A 27 -2.39 -23.43 -3.00
C LYS A 27 -3.19 -23.59 -1.70
N PHE A 28 -2.57 -24.16 -0.66
CA PHE A 28 -3.25 -24.49 0.59
C PHE A 28 -3.18 -23.30 1.55
N ASN A 29 -4.34 -22.83 2.00
CA ASN A 29 -4.49 -21.66 2.88
C ASN A 29 -5.05 -22.02 4.26
N ASN A 30 -5.08 -23.31 4.60
CA ASN A 30 -5.51 -23.81 5.90
C ASN A 30 -4.67 -25.02 6.32
N GLU A 31 -4.63 -25.26 7.63
CA GLU A 31 -3.80 -26.28 8.27
C GLU A 31 -4.12 -27.70 7.79
N ALA A 32 -5.40 -28.07 7.74
CA ALA A 32 -5.83 -29.41 7.38
C ALA A 32 -5.40 -29.77 5.95
N ASN A 33 -5.62 -28.87 4.98
CA ASN A 33 -5.18 -29.10 3.61
C ASN A 33 -3.66 -29.08 3.48
N CYS A 34 -2.98 -28.18 4.19
CA CYS A 34 -1.52 -28.10 4.17
C CYS A 34 -0.88 -29.42 4.65
N THR A 35 -1.28 -29.87 5.83
CA THR A 35 -0.68 -31.05 6.48
C THR A 35 -1.04 -32.35 5.77
N SER A 36 -2.29 -32.50 5.29
CA SER A 36 -2.70 -33.68 4.52
C SER A 36 -1.96 -33.86 3.20
N HIS A 37 -1.36 -32.79 2.66
CA HIS A 37 -0.58 -32.82 1.42
C HIS A 37 0.93 -32.70 1.66
N GLY A 38 1.39 -32.94 2.90
CA GLY A 38 2.82 -32.99 3.24
C GLY A 38 3.48 -31.62 3.45
N GLY A 39 2.71 -30.54 3.44
CA GLY A 39 3.17 -29.21 3.82
C GLY A 39 3.31 -29.04 5.34
N LYS A 40 4.08 -28.04 5.76
CA LYS A 40 4.25 -27.64 7.17
C LYS A 40 3.44 -26.39 7.46
N TRP A 41 2.57 -26.45 8.46
CA TRP A 41 1.80 -25.28 8.91
C TRP A 41 2.61 -24.51 9.94
N LEU A 42 3.24 -23.40 9.53
CA LEU A 42 4.24 -22.70 10.35
C LEU A 42 3.79 -21.29 10.67
N LEU A 43 4.09 -20.83 11.89
CA LEU A 43 3.87 -19.45 12.31
C LEU A 43 4.97 -18.56 11.72
N LEU A 44 4.58 -17.65 10.82
CA LEU A 44 5.49 -16.73 10.16
C LEU A 44 5.34 -15.31 10.71
N TYR A 45 6.42 -14.53 10.61
CA TYR A 45 6.46 -13.14 11.07
C TYR A 45 6.70 -12.17 9.91
N SER A 46 5.86 -11.13 9.84
CA SER A 46 6.21 -9.90 9.12
C SER A 46 7.25 -9.12 9.93
N TYR A 47 8.10 -8.36 9.24
CA TYR A 47 9.26 -7.72 9.86
C TYR A 47 9.65 -6.44 9.12
N LEU A 48 10.19 -5.48 9.87
CA LEU A 48 10.72 -4.22 9.36
C LEU A 48 12.05 -4.43 8.62
N GLU A 49 12.99 -5.14 9.24
CA GLU A 49 14.22 -5.62 8.60
C GLU A 49 14.80 -6.86 9.30
N LYS A 50 15.70 -7.58 8.62
CA LYS A 50 16.49 -8.65 9.23
C LYS A 50 17.76 -8.08 9.88
N ALA A 51 18.18 -8.66 10.99
CA ALA A 51 19.36 -8.25 11.74
C ALA A 51 20.42 -9.37 11.80
N PRO A 52 21.15 -9.63 10.69
CA PRO A 52 22.04 -10.79 10.57
C PRO A 52 23.25 -10.77 11.52
N GLY A 53 23.55 -9.62 12.14
CA GLY A 53 24.60 -9.51 13.15
C GLY A 53 24.29 -10.28 14.46
N TYR A 54 23.02 -10.62 14.71
CA TYR A 54 22.62 -11.44 15.84
C TYR A 54 22.33 -12.86 15.35
N THR A 55 23.19 -13.80 15.72
CA THR A 55 23.17 -15.19 15.20
C THR A 55 22.53 -16.19 16.15
N THR A 56 22.13 -15.75 17.34
CA THR A 56 21.45 -16.59 18.34
C THR A 56 20.21 -15.90 18.87
N GLN A 57 19.21 -16.68 19.30
CA GLN A 57 17.99 -16.17 19.92
C GLN A 57 18.28 -15.21 21.07
N ALA A 58 19.14 -15.62 22.01
CA ALA A 58 19.49 -14.80 23.17
C ALA A 58 20.15 -13.47 22.77
N SER A 59 21.02 -13.47 21.75
CA SER A 59 21.63 -12.22 21.25
C SER A 59 20.60 -11.30 20.58
N CYS A 60 19.65 -11.89 19.86
CA CYS A 60 18.61 -11.17 19.15
C CYS A 60 17.63 -10.49 20.11
N GLU A 61 17.07 -11.25 21.05
CA GLU A 61 16.01 -10.75 21.94
C GLU A 61 16.55 -9.67 22.89
N ARG A 62 17.81 -9.80 23.34
CA ARG A 62 18.49 -8.78 24.16
C ARG A 62 18.80 -7.47 23.42
N ALA A 63 18.77 -7.47 22.09
CA ALA A 63 19.00 -6.25 21.29
C ALA A 63 17.78 -5.31 21.29
N SER A 64 16.62 -5.78 21.78
CA SER A 64 15.42 -4.98 21.93
C SER A 64 15.64 -3.79 22.85
N ASN A 65 15.03 -2.65 22.51
CA ASN A 65 15.08 -1.42 23.27
C ASN A 65 13.74 -0.68 23.17
N SER A 66 13.67 0.56 23.67
CA SER A 66 12.45 1.37 23.66
C SER A 66 11.91 1.69 22.26
N ARG A 67 12.77 1.69 21.23
CA ARG A 67 12.40 2.04 19.84
C ARG A 67 12.18 0.82 18.96
N TYR A 68 12.91 -0.26 19.19
CA TYR A 68 12.93 -1.43 18.32
C TYR A 68 12.75 -2.72 19.10
N GLN A 69 11.85 -3.57 18.61
CA GLN A 69 11.63 -4.91 19.13
C GLN A 69 12.27 -5.94 18.22
N TYR A 70 13.22 -6.69 18.75
CA TYR A 70 13.90 -7.78 18.06
C TYR A 70 13.29 -9.11 18.47
N LYS A 71 13.15 -10.02 17.50
CA LYS A 71 12.58 -11.34 17.73
C LYS A 71 13.29 -12.40 16.89
N TRP A 72 13.64 -13.51 17.53
CA TRP A 72 14.11 -14.70 16.85
C TRP A 72 12.90 -15.48 16.33
N ALA A 73 12.71 -15.55 15.01
CA ALA A 73 11.54 -16.19 14.42
C ALA A 73 11.74 -16.51 12.93
N ILE A 74 10.81 -17.27 12.35
CA ILE A 74 10.78 -17.57 10.92
C ILE A 74 10.17 -16.38 10.16
N PRO A 75 10.91 -15.73 9.24
CA PRO A 75 10.38 -14.63 8.46
C PRO A 75 9.37 -15.12 7.41
N HIS A 76 8.39 -14.28 7.09
CA HIS A 76 7.35 -14.62 6.12
C HIS A 76 7.84 -14.87 4.70
N ASP A 77 9.03 -14.39 4.35
CA ASP A 77 9.67 -14.56 3.05
C ASP A 77 10.79 -15.62 3.08
N THR A 78 10.78 -16.49 4.10
CA THR A 78 11.78 -17.56 4.25
C THR A 78 11.86 -18.43 2.99
N ILE A 79 13.10 -18.71 2.55
CA ILE A 79 13.39 -19.61 1.43
C ILE A 79 13.70 -21.01 1.94
N THR A 80 14.59 -21.15 2.94
CA THR A 80 15.06 -22.44 3.47
C THR A 80 14.57 -22.75 4.89
N VAL A 81 13.37 -22.29 5.22
CA VAL A 81 12.69 -22.42 6.54
C VAL A 81 13.65 -22.36 7.72
N LYS A 82 14.11 -21.14 8.04
CA LYS A 82 15.08 -20.91 9.12
C LYS A 82 14.61 -19.79 10.03
N GLU A 83 14.85 -19.94 11.32
CA GLU A 83 14.72 -18.83 12.26
C GLU A 83 15.89 -17.86 12.12
N GLU A 84 15.56 -16.57 12.08
CA GLU A 84 16.50 -15.48 11.95
C GLU A 84 16.16 -14.39 12.97
N CYS A 85 17.10 -13.47 13.20
CA CYS A 85 16.81 -12.30 14.01
C CYS A 85 16.07 -11.24 13.18
N LEU A 86 14.86 -10.92 13.59
CA LEU A 86 13.96 -9.99 12.91
C LEU A 86 13.74 -8.75 13.77
N VAL A 87 13.79 -7.57 13.16
CA VAL A 87 13.26 -6.34 13.74
C VAL A 87 11.78 -6.28 13.38
N LEU A 88 10.90 -6.31 14.37
CA LEU A 88 9.46 -6.29 14.13
C LEU A 88 8.98 -4.89 13.71
N HIS A 89 7.84 -4.84 13.00
CA HIS A 89 7.16 -3.58 12.75
C HIS A 89 6.64 -2.95 14.06
N PRO A 90 6.36 -1.63 14.06
CA PRO A 90 5.69 -0.97 15.18
C PRO A 90 4.37 -1.64 15.57
N GLN A 91 4.16 -1.85 16.87
CA GLN A 91 2.98 -2.55 17.41
C GLN A 91 1.66 -1.77 17.29
N GLN A 92 1.72 -0.47 16.96
CA GLN A 92 0.53 0.35 16.69
C GLN A 92 -0.28 -0.14 15.47
N GLY A 93 0.35 -0.95 14.60
CA GLY A 93 -0.29 -1.47 13.40
C GLY A 93 -0.54 -0.41 12.33
N PRO A 94 -1.25 -0.76 11.25
CA PRO A 94 -1.60 0.20 10.21
C PRO A 94 -2.56 1.28 10.74
N SER A 95 -2.46 2.50 10.20
CA SER A 95 -3.45 3.55 10.42
C SER A 95 -4.77 3.17 9.75
N CYS A 96 -5.88 3.26 10.48
CA CYS A 96 -7.21 3.10 9.93
C CYS A 96 -7.93 4.44 10.01
N LEU A 97 -8.06 5.11 8.88
CA LEU A 97 -8.69 6.43 8.76
C LEU A 97 -9.91 6.34 7.85
N GLN A 98 -10.89 7.20 8.11
CA GLN A 98 -11.99 7.40 7.16
C GLN A 98 -11.43 8.08 5.91
N ALA A 99 -11.77 7.55 4.74
CA ALA A 99 -11.40 8.18 3.48
C ALA A 99 -12.01 9.60 3.44
N PRO A 100 -11.22 10.63 3.11
CA PRO A 100 -11.76 11.96 2.98
C PRO A 100 -12.76 12.01 1.82
N TRP A 101 -13.75 12.89 1.93
CA TRP A 101 -14.70 13.08 0.85
C TRP A 101 -14.02 13.73 -0.36
N THR A 102 -14.37 13.25 -1.55
CA THR A 102 -13.99 13.90 -2.82
C THR A 102 -15.19 13.93 -3.74
N ARG A 103 -15.26 14.96 -4.56
CA ARG A 103 -16.21 14.96 -5.67
C ARG A 103 -15.83 13.87 -6.67
N SER A 104 -16.83 13.14 -7.18
CA SER A 104 -16.63 12.18 -8.25
C SER A 104 -16.02 12.85 -9.48
N ASN A 105 -15.09 12.16 -10.15
CA ASN A 105 -14.39 12.64 -11.35
C ASN A 105 -13.61 13.95 -11.18
N TYR A 106 -13.10 14.20 -9.97
CA TYR A 106 -12.34 15.40 -9.63
C TYR A 106 -10.90 15.09 -9.19
N LEU A 107 -10.34 13.98 -9.70
CA LEU A 107 -8.95 13.53 -9.47
C LEU A 107 -8.52 13.48 -7.99
N GLY A 108 -9.48 13.27 -7.08
CA GLY A 108 -9.19 13.18 -5.66
C GLY A 108 -8.93 14.53 -4.98
N LEU A 109 -9.51 15.62 -5.50
CA LEU A 109 -9.53 16.90 -4.80
C LEU A 109 -10.65 16.95 -3.74
N ASN A 110 -10.37 17.63 -2.63
CA ASN A 110 -11.37 17.97 -1.62
C ASN A 110 -12.23 19.17 -2.07
N SER A 111 -13.12 19.64 -1.19
CA SER A 111 -14.00 20.79 -1.43
C SER A 111 -13.24 22.11 -1.67
N ASP A 112 -12.04 22.23 -1.13
CA ASP A 112 -11.17 23.41 -1.25
C ASP A 112 -10.25 23.32 -2.47
N ALA A 113 -10.52 22.36 -3.37
CA ALA A 113 -9.73 22.03 -4.55
C ALA A 113 -8.29 21.58 -4.25
N GLU A 114 -7.97 21.17 -3.02
CA GLU A 114 -6.68 20.61 -2.61
C GLU A 114 -6.61 19.11 -2.84
N PRO A 115 -5.47 18.56 -3.32
CA PRO A 115 -5.29 17.12 -3.45
C PRO A 115 -5.41 16.43 -2.10
N LEU A 116 -6.17 15.33 -2.06
CA LEU A 116 -6.13 14.46 -0.90
C LEU A 116 -4.74 13.84 -0.74
N SER A 117 -4.22 13.95 0.48
CA SER A 117 -2.95 13.37 0.88
C SER A 117 -3.14 12.47 2.10
N TYR A 118 -2.13 11.66 2.36
CA TYR A 118 -1.98 10.92 3.60
C TYR A 118 -0.57 11.17 4.13
N ASP A 119 -0.49 11.75 5.32
CA ASP A 119 0.79 11.98 5.98
C ASP A 119 1.36 10.66 6.47
N TRP A 120 2.45 10.25 5.84
CA TRP A 120 3.15 9.02 6.19
C TRP A 120 4.48 9.34 6.86
N THR A 121 4.59 8.99 8.14
CA THR A 121 5.90 8.98 8.83
C THR A 121 6.72 7.78 8.35
N VAL A 122 7.80 8.08 7.65
CA VAL A 122 8.76 7.07 7.17
C VAL A 122 9.39 6.34 8.35
N PRO A 123 9.39 5.00 8.39
CA PRO A 123 9.97 4.25 9.50
C PRO A 123 11.49 4.40 9.53
N SER A 124 12.06 4.43 10.73
CA SER A 124 13.51 4.35 10.91
C SER A 124 13.96 2.89 10.99
N PHE A 125 15.14 2.60 10.45
CA PHE A 125 15.71 1.25 10.39
C PHE A 125 16.96 1.18 11.27
N PRO A 126 17.04 0.24 12.23
CA PRO A 126 18.23 0.06 13.07
C PRO A 126 19.55 -0.07 12.31
N SER A 127 19.53 -0.63 11.10
CA SER A 127 20.76 -0.81 10.32
C SER A 127 21.38 0.51 9.84
N ASN A 128 20.60 1.61 9.81
CA ASN A 128 20.97 2.88 9.20
C ASN A 128 21.55 2.73 7.77
N LYS A 129 20.94 1.83 6.98
CA LYS A 129 21.32 1.56 5.58
C LYS A 129 20.18 1.95 4.67
N VAL A 130 20.50 2.29 3.43
CA VAL A 130 19.52 2.53 2.36
C VAL A 130 18.58 1.34 2.25
N LYS A 131 17.27 1.61 2.15
CA LYS A 131 16.23 0.60 1.97
C LYS A 131 15.50 0.83 0.66
N ARG A 132 15.48 -0.17 -0.21
CA ARG A 132 14.59 -0.18 -1.37
C ARG A 132 13.20 -0.60 -0.92
N CYS A 133 12.23 0.26 -1.15
CA CYS A 133 10.86 0.07 -0.72
C CYS A 133 9.90 0.12 -1.91
N ILE A 134 8.77 -0.56 -1.74
CA ILE A 134 7.68 -0.58 -2.70
C ILE A 134 6.48 0.07 -2.03
N ALA A 135 6.03 1.20 -2.56
CA ALA A 135 4.75 1.79 -2.20
C ALA A 135 3.68 1.21 -3.13
N ARG A 136 2.67 0.57 -2.53
CA ARG A 136 1.54 0.00 -3.27
C ARG A 136 0.27 0.65 -2.79
N ILE A 137 -0.41 1.37 -3.69
CA ILE A 137 -1.68 2.01 -3.44
C ILE A 137 -2.76 1.19 -4.13
N ARG A 138 -3.69 0.66 -3.33
CA ARG A 138 -4.88 -0.04 -3.80
C ARG A 138 -6.09 0.72 -3.32
N TYR A 139 -7.01 1.03 -4.22
CA TYR A 139 -8.32 1.51 -3.83
C TYR A 139 -9.41 0.59 -4.37
N ASN A 140 -10.42 0.37 -3.54
CA ASN A 140 -11.59 -0.39 -3.93
C ASN A 140 -12.69 0.59 -4.35
N ILE A 141 -13.36 0.30 -5.45
CA ILE A 141 -14.55 1.04 -5.85
C ILE A 141 -15.75 0.19 -5.45
N SER A 142 -16.56 0.72 -4.56
CA SER A 142 -17.84 0.13 -4.16
C SER A 142 -18.98 0.93 -4.78
N THR A 143 -20.08 0.26 -5.11
CA THR A 143 -21.30 0.88 -5.62
C THR A 143 -22.40 0.80 -4.57
N PHE A 144 -23.36 1.72 -4.61
CA PHE A 144 -24.53 1.70 -3.71
C PHE A 144 -25.61 0.70 -4.15
N ASP A 145 -25.29 -0.22 -5.07
CA ASP A 145 -26.24 -1.22 -5.60
C ASP A 145 -26.54 -2.35 -4.60
N TYR A 146 -25.86 -2.38 -3.45
CA TYR A 146 -26.04 -3.34 -2.37
C TYR A 146 -25.64 -2.73 -1.02
N ASP A 147 -26.05 -3.35 0.08
CA ASP A 147 -25.74 -2.89 1.44
C ASP A 147 -24.25 -3.13 1.77
N LEU A 148 -23.42 -2.15 1.44
CA LEU A 148 -21.96 -2.18 1.61
C LEU A 148 -21.52 -2.37 3.07
N TYR A 149 -22.31 -1.92 4.04
CA TYR A 149 -21.89 -1.84 5.44
C TYR A 149 -22.18 -3.11 6.22
N ASN A 150 -23.14 -3.93 5.75
CA ASN A 150 -23.54 -5.17 6.43
C ASN A 150 -23.08 -6.45 5.71
N ILE A 151 -22.23 -6.32 4.68
CA ILE A 151 -21.66 -7.47 3.97
C ILE A 151 -20.21 -7.73 4.40
N ASN A 152 -19.79 -8.99 4.33
CA ASN A 152 -18.40 -9.38 4.56
C ASN A 152 -18.08 -10.66 3.77
N SER A 153 -16.93 -11.29 4.02
CA SER A 153 -16.52 -12.51 3.32
C SER A 153 -17.51 -13.67 3.44
N SER A 154 -18.37 -13.70 4.48
CA SER A 154 -19.43 -14.70 4.63
C SER A 154 -20.58 -14.53 3.65
N SER A 155 -20.70 -13.35 3.03
CA SER A 155 -21.65 -13.04 1.97
C SER A 155 -21.15 -13.45 0.58
N ASN A 156 -19.96 -14.05 0.45
CA ASN A 156 -19.43 -14.47 -0.86
C ASN A 156 -20.18 -15.70 -1.43
N GLY A 157 -20.00 -15.94 -2.73
CA GLY A 157 -20.53 -17.12 -3.43
C GLY A 157 -22.06 -17.11 -3.50
N ALA A 158 -22.71 -18.20 -3.08
CA ALA A 158 -24.17 -18.34 -3.14
C ALA A 158 -24.94 -17.30 -2.28
N LYS A 159 -24.27 -16.72 -1.28
CA LYS A 159 -24.82 -15.69 -0.39
C LYS A 159 -24.62 -14.27 -0.91
N SER A 160 -24.05 -14.11 -2.10
CA SER A 160 -23.79 -12.79 -2.68
C SER A 160 -25.10 -12.00 -2.82
N PRO A 161 -25.14 -10.76 -2.30
CA PRO A 161 -26.29 -9.87 -2.49
C PRO A 161 -26.36 -9.36 -3.93
N VAL A 162 -25.23 -9.38 -4.64
CA VAL A 162 -25.13 -9.01 -6.06
C VAL A 162 -25.22 -10.28 -6.89
N ARG A 163 -26.17 -10.32 -7.83
CA ARG A 163 -26.41 -11.45 -8.73
C ARG A 163 -26.54 -10.95 -10.16
N ASN A 164 -26.24 -11.83 -11.13
CA ASN A 164 -26.52 -11.54 -12.52
C ASN A 164 -28.02 -11.48 -12.74
N ASP A 165 -28.43 -10.49 -13.53
CA ASP A 165 -29.81 -10.27 -13.97
C ASP A 165 -30.89 -10.39 -12.86
N PRO A 166 -30.74 -9.68 -11.72
CA PRO A 166 -31.64 -9.85 -10.60
C PRO A 166 -33.03 -9.31 -10.95
N ILE A 167 -34.06 -10.03 -10.50
CA ILE A 167 -35.43 -9.51 -10.48
C ILE A 167 -35.61 -8.73 -9.19
N VAL A 168 -35.79 -7.41 -9.32
CA VAL A 168 -36.13 -6.52 -8.20
C VAL A 168 -37.62 -6.20 -8.24
N ILE A 169 -38.20 -5.99 -7.07
CA ILE A 169 -39.56 -5.48 -6.93
C ILE A 169 -39.42 -4.00 -6.61
N VAL A 170 -39.89 -3.16 -7.52
CA VAL A 170 -40.00 -1.71 -7.29
C VAL A 170 -41.41 -1.37 -6.81
N ASP A 171 -41.67 -0.10 -6.55
CA ASP A 171 -42.97 0.41 -6.08
C ASP A 171 -44.16 -0.24 -6.82
N ASP A 172 -45.25 -0.44 -6.07
CA ASP A 172 -46.48 -1.10 -6.54
C ASP A 172 -46.33 -2.56 -7.02
N GLY A 173 -45.25 -3.25 -6.61
CA GLY A 173 -45.09 -4.69 -6.85
C GLY A 173 -44.62 -5.02 -8.27
N ILE A 174 -44.19 -4.03 -9.04
CA ILE A 174 -43.67 -4.22 -10.40
C ILE A 174 -42.35 -4.99 -10.32
N ARG A 175 -42.29 -6.11 -11.06
CA ARG A 175 -41.09 -6.94 -11.16
C ARG A 175 -40.26 -6.46 -12.34
N LEU A 176 -39.08 -5.91 -12.06
CA LEU A 176 -38.11 -5.50 -13.08
C LEU A 176 -36.92 -6.45 -13.06
N GLN A 177 -36.53 -6.95 -14.23
CA GLN A 177 -35.25 -7.64 -14.39
C GLN A 177 -34.20 -6.59 -14.77
N ILE A 178 -33.25 -6.34 -13.88
CA ILE A 178 -32.14 -5.43 -14.16
C ILE A 178 -31.12 -6.20 -15.00
N ASN A 179 -30.63 -5.64 -16.11
CA ASN A 179 -29.52 -6.21 -16.86
C ASN A 179 -28.19 -5.90 -16.15
N LEU A 180 -27.97 -6.56 -15.01
CA LEU A 180 -26.78 -6.39 -14.19
C LEU A 180 -25.82 -7.53 -14.46
N ASN A 181 -24.63 -7.21 -14.94
CA ASN A 181 -23.51 -8.14 -14.98
C ASN A 181 -22.61 -7.92 -13.75
N THR A 182 -22.50 -8.93 -12.88
CA THR A 182 -21.62 -8.91 -11.71
C THR A 182 -20.14 -8.68 -12.07
N ASP A 183 -19.72 -8.99 -13.31
CA ASP A 183 -18.38 -8.64 -13.81
C ASP A 183 -18.15 -7.13 -13.98
N GLN A 184 -19.22 -6.36 -14.03
CA GLN A 184 -19.21 -4.90 -14.21
C GLN A 184 -19.54 -4.14 -12.91
N THR A 185 -19.87 -4.86 -11.83
CA THR A 185 -20.05 -4.25 -10.50
C THR A 185 -18.69 -3.96 -9.84
N GLY A 186 -18.64 -2.96 -8.96
CA GLY A 186 -17.41 -2.38 -8.43
C GLY A 186 -16.32 -3.40 -8.03
N ARG A 187 -15.11 -3.23 -8.57
CA ARG A 187 -13.91 -4.03 -8.28
C ARG A 187 -12.75 -3.12 -7.89
N THR A 188 -11.72 -3.67 -7.24
CA THR A 188 -10.42 -3.01 -7.06
C THR A 188 -9.84 -2.67 -8.42
N PHE A 189 -9.90 -1.40 -8.83
CA PHE A 189 -9.68 -1.02 -10.23
C PHE A 189 -8.26 -0.55 -10.52
N GLN A 190 -7.49 -0.14 -9.50
CA GLN A 190 -6.10 0.23 -9.72
C GLN A 190 -5.22 -0.20 -8.55
N ASP A 191 -4.11 -0.80 -8.96
CA ASP A 191 -2.99 -1.14 -8.11
C ASP A 191 -1.78 -0.40 -8.63
N ARG A 192 -1.47 0.75 -8.02
CA ARG A 192 -0.33 1.57 -8.42
C ARG A 192 0.85 1.20 -7.53
N THR A 193 1.96 0.84 -8.17
CA THR A 193 3.18 0.41 -7.50
C THR A 193 4.33 1.34 -7.87
N HIS A 194 4.98 1.90 -6.86
CA HIS A 194 6.15 2.77 -7.02
C HIS A 194 7.32 2.19 -6.24
N ILE A 195 8.51 2.22 -6.84
CA ILE A 195 9.75 1.84 -6.18
C ILE A 195 10.46 3.13 -5.80
N PHE A 196 10.94 3.20 -4.56
CA PHE A 196 11.73 4.32 -4.06
C PHE A 196 12.74 3.81 -3.04
N GLU A 197 13.69 4.68 -2.70
CA GLU A 197 14.68 4.39 -1.68
C GLU A 197 14.47 5.28 -0.46
N ILE A 198 14.52 4.68 0.73
CA ILE A 198 14.60 5.41 2.00
C ILE A 198 16.07 5.50 2.36
N LEU A 199 16.58 6.72 2.46
CA LEU A 199 17.97 6.99 2.82
C LEU A 199 18.12 7.08 4.34
N PRO A 200 19.30 6.70 4.88
CA PRO A 200 19.69 7.01 6.25
C PRO A 200 19.52 8.50 6.57
N ARG A 201 19.07 8.82 7.78
CA ARG A 201 19.13 10.20 8.28
C ARG A 201 20.61 10.63 8.32
N PRO A 202 20.99 11.78 7.75
CA PRO A 202 22.36 12.28 7.84
C PRO A 202 22.79 12.45 9.29
N ASN A 203 24.02 12.06 9.62
CA ASN A 203 24.55 12.14 11.00
C ASN A 203 24.61 13.57 11.55
N SER A 204 24.58 14.59 10.69
CA SER A 204 24.55 16.01 11.08
C SER A 204 23.16 16.48 11.52
N ILE A 205 22.11 15.69 11.30
CA ILE A 205 20.73 16.02 11.64
C ILE A 205 20.33 15.18 12.87
N SER A 206 19.85 15.86 13.91
CA SER A 206 19.42 15.22 15.15
C SER A 206 18.20 14.33 14.92
N ASP A 207 18.06 13.25 15.68
CA ASP A 207 16.86 12.39 15.68
C ASP A 207 15.57 13.13 16.10
N ASN A 208 15.69 14.28 16.77
CA ASN A 208 14.56 15.08 17.23
C ASN A 208 14.08 16.13 16.21
N GLU A 209 14.81 16.32 15.11
CA GLU A 209 14.41 17.24 14.04
C GLU A 209 13.41 16.56 13.10
N ASN A 210 12.34 17.28 12.75
CA ASN A 210 11.40 16.81 11.74
C ASN A 210 11.95 17.12 10.35
N ILE A 211 11.78 16.19 9.42
CA ILE A 211 12.12 16.38 8.02
C ILE A 211 10.84 16.15 7.22
N TYR A 212 10.36 17.19 6.55
CA TYR A 212 9.19 17.13 5.68
C TYR A 212 9.62 16.90 4.24
N ASN A 213 9.09 15.84 3.61
CA ASN A 213 9.26 15.64 2.18
C ASN A 213 8.33 16.60 1.43
N TRP A 214 8.92 17.48 0.63
CA TRP A 214 8.18 18.36 -0.26
C TRP A 214 8.34 17.86 -1.69
N ASN A 215 7.24 17.35 -2.26
CA ASN A 215 7.24 16.58 -3.48
C ASN A 215 6.64 17.38 -4.64
N MET A 216 6.90 16.94 -5.88
CA MET A 216 6.22 17.44 -7.06
C MET A 216 4.99 16.62 -7.42
N LEU A 217 3.93 17.31 -7.83
CA LEU A 217 2.69 16.77 -8.36
C LEU A 217 2.84 16.40 -9.86
N GLY A 218 3.79 15.53 -10.20
CA GLY A 218 3.90 14.89 -11.52
C GLY A 218 3.90 15.80 -12.76
N LYS A 219 3.68 15.20 -13.94
CA LYS A 219 3.62 15.90 -15.25
C LYS A 219 2.18 16.33 -15.57
N ARG A 220 2.01 17.54 -16.12
CA ARG A 220 0.74 18.04 -16.68
C ARG A 220 0.16 17.05 -17.70
N GLY A 221 -1.11 16.68 -17.51
CA GLY A 221 -1.90 15.91 -18.47
C GLY A 221 -2.56 16.78 -19.55
N ASN A 222 -3.31 16.17 -20.47
CA ASN A 222 -4.08 16.92 -21.46
C ASN A 222 -5.25 17.68 -20.80
N ILE A 223 -5.31 19.01 -21.01
CA ILE A 223 -6.29 19.94 -20.42
C ILE A 223 -7.74 19.67 -20.86
N VAL A 224 -7.94 19.11 -22.05
CA VAL A 224 -9.26 18.75 -22.59
C VAL A 224 -9.72 17.38 -22.08
N GLN A 225 -8.80 16.49 -21.71
CA GLN A 225 -9.10 15.11 -21.31
C GLN A 225 -9.06 14.88 -19.79
N THR A 226 -8.43 15.78 -19.03
CA THR A 226 -8.31 15.66 -17.57
C THR A 226 -8.87 16.92 -16.91
N TYR A 227 -10.04 16.83 -16.31
CA TYR A 227 -10.60 17.88 -15.47
C TYR A 227 -10.07 17.71 -14.03
N PRO A 228 -9.60 18.75 -13.31
CA PRO A 228 -9.65 20.19 -13.63
C PRO A 228 -8.36 20.73 -14.27
N ALA A 229 -7.74 19.99 -15.19
CA ALA A 229 -6.52 20.39 -15.90
C ALA A 229 -5.32 20.62 -14.97
N VAL A 230 -4.95 19.57 -14.24
CA VAL A 230 -3.85 19.61 -13.27
C VAL A 230 -2.54 20.03 -13.93
N GLU A 231 -1.96 21.12 -13.44
CA GLU A 231 -0.65 21.64 -13.84
C GLU A 231 0.49 21.05 -12.99
N TYR A 232 1.73 21.42 -13.31
CA TYR A 232 2.86 21.15 -12.44
C TYR A 232 2.66 21.91 -11.12
N ASP A 233 2.71 21.18 -10.02
CA ASP A 233 2.48 21.76 -8.70
C ASP A 233 3.38 21.06 -7.67
N PHE A 234 3.41 21.58 -6.45
CA PHE A 234 4.01 20.90 -5.30
C PHE A 234 2.94 20.24 -4.44
N THR A 235 3.32 19.18 -3.74
CA THR A 235 2.49 18.54 -2.73
C THR A 235 3.26 18.37 -1.40
N PRO A 236 2.75 18.92 -0.28
CA PRO A 236 1.57 19.81 -0.22
C PRO A 236 1.85 21.18 -0.88
N ARG A 237 0.81 21.84 -1.38
CA ARG A 237 0.91 23.21 -1.92
C ARG A 237 1.31 24.24 -0.88
N ASN A 238 0.70 24.12 0.30
CA ASN A 238 0.97 24.96 1.45
C ASN A 238 1.61 24.09 2.54
N LEU A 239 2.95 24.09 2.59
CA LEU A 239 3.69 23.42 3.66
C LEU A 239 3.87 24.37 4.84
N GLN A 240 3.23 24.08 5.97
CA GLN A 240 3.44 24.80 7.22
C GLN A 240 4.52 24.09 8.05
N ILE A 241 5.56 24.84 8.47
CA ILE A 241 6.68 24.32 9.23
C ILE A 241 7.04 25.22 10.42
N ASN A 242 7.67 24.65 11.42
CA ASN A 242 8.25 25.37 12.54
C ASN A 242 9.70 25.80 12.24
N ARG A 243 10.24 26.71 13.05
CA ARG A 243 11.58 27.31 12.88
C ARG A 243 12.71 26.28 12.75
N ASN A 244 12.59 25.11 13.36
CA ASN A 244 13.64 24.08 13.41
C ASN A 244 13.33 22.85 12.54
N ASP A 245 12.23 22.88 11.78
CA ASP A 245 11.91 21.80 10.87
C ASP A 245 12.77 21.90 9.61
N LEU A 246 13.11 20.76 9.03
CA LEU A 246 13.90 20.64 7.81
C LEU A 246 12.98 20.25 6.64
N ILE A 247 13.31 20.73 5.44
CA ILE A 247 12.61 20.36 4.22
C ILE A 247 13.54 19.52 3.35
N HIS A 248 13.07 18.34 2.97
CA HIS A 248 13.70 17.51 1.96
C HIS A 248 12.91 17.64 0.65
N ILE A 249 13.46 18.40 -0.30
CA ILE A 249 12.82 18.64 -1.59
C ILE A 249 13.14 17.47 -2.51
N GLN A 250 12.09 16.78 -2.96
CA GLN A 250 12.21 15.66 -3.89
C GLN A 250 11.71 16.11 -5.26
N TRP A 251 12.65 16.37 -6.17
CA TRP A 251 12.35 16.76 -7.54
C TRP A 251 12.38 15.54 -8.45
N THR A 252 11.25 15.23 -9.07
CA THR A 252 11.17 14.24 -10.15
C THR A 252 10.48 14.90 -11.35
N GLY A 253 11.09 14.81 -12.52
CA GLY A 253 10.61 15.48 -13.73
C GLY A 253 11.63 15.41 -14.86
N SER A 254 11.19 15.62 -16.10
CA SER A 254 12.07 15.73 -17.26
C SER A 254 12.23 17.19 -17.65
N ASN A 255 13.47 17.62 -17.92
CA ASN A 255 13.75 18.92 -18.54
C ASN A 255 13.42 18.94 -20.04
N THR A 256 13.18 17.77 -20.66
CA THR A 256 12.79 17.66 -22.06
C THR A 256 11.27 17.73 -22.18
N HIS A 257 10.76 18.94 -22.35
CA HIS A 257 9.43 19.13 -22.93
C HIS A 257 9.52 18.90 -24.44
N ASN A 258 9.62 17.63 -24.89
CA ASN A 258 9.73 17.29 -26.31
C ASN A 258 8.41 17.46 -27.09
N ASN A 259 7.51 18.32 -26.60
CA ASN A 259 6.12 18.37 -27.02
C ASN A 259 5.90 19.01 -28.40
N LYS A 260 6.92 19.13 -29.25
CA LYS A 260 6.88 19.66 -30.64
C LYS A 260 5.84 20.80 -30.89
N GLY A 261 5.63 21.70 -29.95
CA GLY A 261 4.64 22.79 -30.06
C GLY A 261 3.16 22.42 -29.83
N GLY A 262 2.84 21.21 -29.38
CA GLY A 262 1.47 20.82 -28.99
C GLY A 262 1.09 21.31 -27.59
N SER A 263 0.09 22.18 -27.54
CA SER A 263 -0.46 22.82 -26.32
C SER A 263 -1.10 21.85 -25.31
N ASP A 264 -1.38 20.63 -25.75
CA ASP A 264 -2.33 19.72 -25.10
C ASP A 264 -1.67 18.48 -24.46
N GLY A 265 -0.35 18.46 -24.31
CA GLY A 265 0.36 17.35 -23.65
C GLY A 265 0.43 16.05 -24.45
N GLN A 266 -0.13 16.00 -25.68
CA GLN A 266 -0.17 14.80 -26.54
C GLN A 266 1.07 14.60 -27.42
N SER A 267 1.90 15.62 -27.57
CA SER A 267 2.90 15.69 -28.65
C SER A 267 4.30 15.27 -28.23
N GLY A 268 4.40 14.34 -27.30
CA GLY A 268 5.65 13.86 -26.70
C GLY A 268 5.52 12.46 -26.15
N ALA A 269 6.60 11.88 -25.61
CA ALA A 269 6.55 10.55 -24.99
C ALA A 269 5.45 10.55 -23.91
N ASP A 270 4.61 9.50 -23.90
CA ASP A 270 3.33 9.34 -23.17
C ASP A 270 3.42 9.41 -21.63
N GLY A 271 4.40 10.12 -21.08
CA GLY A 271 4.65 10.24 -19.64
C GLY A 271 5.08 8.91 -19.01
N GLN A 272 5.36 7.88 -19.81
CA GLN A 272 5.72 6.54 -19.34
C GLN A 272 7.15 6.43 -18.82
N GLY A 273 7.89 7.56 -18.75
CA GLY A 273 9.28 7.58 -18.28
C GLY A 273 10.26 6.78 -19.15
N GLN A 274 9.89 6.43 -20.39
CA GLN A 274 10.76 5.66 -21.30
C GLN A 274 11.79 6.54 -22.02
N ASP A 275 11.51 7.83 -22.18
CA ASP A 275 12.41 8.78 -22.80
C ASP A 275 12.85 9.82 -21.76
N GLY A 276 13.95 9.54 -21.06
CA GLY A 276 14.55 10.48 -20.12
C GLY A 276 15.70 9.94 -19.25
N LEU A 277 16.91 9.96 -19.81
CA LEU A 277 18.13 10.54 -19.20
C LEU A 277 18.76 11.45 -20.27
#